data_AF-A0A7W0GA89-F1
#
_entry.id   AF-A0A7W0GA89-F1
#
_cell.length_a   1.000
_cell.length_b   1.000
_cell.length_c   1.000
_cell.angle_alpha   90.00
_cell.angle_beta   90.00
_cell.angle_gamma   90.00
#
_symmetry.space_group_name_H-M   'P 1'
#
loop_
_entity.id
_entity.type
_entity.pdbx_description
1 polymer ?
#
loop_
_entity_poly.entity_id
_entity_poly.type
_entity_poly.pdbx_seq_one_letter_code
_entity_poly.pdbx_strand_id
1 'polypeptide(L)'
;MEARAAKGRGDLSWRLWALLPIVLLAIAVGAFVTAGSSLVDLIGQNPPQADEFDVRRVQFEPGEIRVRVTNPQTDDLSIASVTVDDAIVPFEVDGSATLGRLRSSTIVIPYEWVADDPITVGVTSSTGIETIEEIPAAVETPGLTGSSVLGYAIIGFLVGVLPVGLGLLWLPSLRRVRQEWLTAFMALTAGLLSFLGIEALFEAFALTAAVPGAFGGPGLVLLGVALSYLTMTFLSSRFS
;
A
#
# COMPACT_ATOMS: atom_id res chain seq x y z
N MET A 1 -48.36 -34.12 36.86
CA MET A 1 -48.25 -34.99 35.66
C MET A 1 -48.62 -34.11 34.47
N GLU A 2 -47.68 -33.31 34.00
CA GLU A 2 -46.68 -33.61 32.96
C GLU A 2 -47.13 -33.12 31.59
N ALA A 3 -46.33 -32.18 31.08
CA ALA A 3 -46.42 -31.54 29.79
C ALA A 3 -46.01 -32.48 28.64
N ARG A 4 -46.38 -32.08 27.42
CA ARG A 4 -45.65 -32.16 26.13
C ARG A 4 -46.69 -32.14 25.00
N ALA A 5 -46.48 -31.59 23.81
CA ALA A 5 -45.47 -30.70 23.26
C ALA A 5 -46.04 -30.28 21.90
N ALA A 6 -46.07 -28.99 21.58
CA ALA A 6 -46.34 -28.50 20.23
C ALA A 6 -45.42 -27.32 19.92
N LYS A 7 -44.14 -27.63 19.72
CA LYS A 7 -43.12 -26.68 19.27
C LYS A 7 -42.38 -27.31 18.09
N GLY A 8 -42.83 -27.01 16.87
CA GLY A 8 -42.24 -27.65 15.68
C GLY A 8 -42.51 -27.02 14.30
N ARG A 9 -43.29 -25.94 14.18
CA ARG A 9 -43.56 -25.32 12.85
C ARG A 9 -42.96 -23.93 12.63
N GLY A 10 -42.54 -23.22 13.68
CA GLY A 10 -41.95 -21.87 13.55
C GLY A 10 -40.43 -21.84 13.32
N ASP A 11 -39.72 -22.88 13.73
CA ASP A 11 -38.24 -22.91 13.68
C ASP A 11 -37.73 -23.31 12.28
N LEU A 12 -38.49 -24.12 11.55
CA LEU A 12 -38.12 -24.57 10.21
C LEU A 12 -38.31 -23.46 9.16
N SER A 13 -39.39 -22.67 9.27
CA SER A 13 -39.64 -21.53 8.37
C SER A 13 -38.62 -20.41 8.55
N TRP A 14 -38.15 -20.18 9.78
CA TRP A 14 -37.09 -19.20 10.06
C TRP A 14 -35.72 -19.65 9.51
N ARG A 15 -35.38 -20.94 9.66
CA ARG A 15 -34.15 -21.53 9.08
C ARG A 15 -34.16 -21.54 7.55
N LEU A 16 -35.32 -21.78 6.93
CA LEU A 16 -35.51 -21.68 5.48
C LEU A 16 -35.33 -20.24 4.98
N TRP A 17 -35.83 -19.25 5.74
CA TRP A 17 -35.65 -17.84 5.42
C TRP A 17 -34.19 -17.38 5.58
N ALA A 18 -33.45 -17.95 6.53
CA ALA A 18 -32.02 -17.71 6.70
C ALA A 18 -31.16 -18.34 5.59
N LEU A 19 -31.61 -19.43 4.97
CA LEU A 19 -30.94 -20.09 3.84
C LEU A 19 -31.23 -19.40 2.50
N LEU A 20 -32.37 -18.73 2.37
CA LEU A 20 -32.76 -17.99 1.16
C LEU A 20 -31.66 -17.03 0.65
N PRO A 21 -31.09 -16.11 1.47
CA PRO A 21 -30.04 -15.21 1.00
C PRO A 21 -28.76 -15.96 0.60
N ILE A 22 -28.43 -17.08 1.26
CA ILE A 22 -27.25 -17.89 0.94
C ILE A 22 -27.42 -18.59 -0.41
N VAL A 23 -28.60 -19.16 -0.67
CA VAL A 23 -28.92 -19.79 -1.95
C VAL A 23 -28.97 -18.76 -3.07
N LEU A 24 -29.56 -17.59 -2.81
CA LEU A 24 -29.63 -16.49 -3.79
C LEU A 24 -28.23 -15.93 -4.10
N LEU A 25 -27.37 -15.81 -3.08
CA LEU A 25 -25.96 -15.49 -3.25
C LEU A 25 -25.24 -16.56 -4.07
N ALA A 26 -25.43 -17.84 -3.78
CA ALA A 26 -24.80 -18.93 -4.54
C ALA A 26 -25.24 -18.95 -6.01
N ILE A 27 -26.51 -18.65 -6.28
CA ILE A 27 -27.03 -18.50 -7.65
C ILE A 27 -26.41 -17.28 -8.33
N ALA A 28 -26.33 -16.12 -7.66
CA ALA A 28 -25.74 -14.92 -8.21
C ALA A 28 -24.25 -15.10 -8.52
N VAL A 29 -23.49 -15.72 -7.61
CA VAL A 29 -22.07 -16.06 -7.80
C VAL A 29 -21.92 -17.08 -8.92
N GLY A 30 -22.74 -18.13 -8.96
CA GLY A 30 -22.72 -19.12 -10.04
C GLY A 30 -22.99 -18.49 -11.40
N ALA A 31 -24.01 -17.65 -11.50
CA ALA A 31 -24.33 -16.89 -12.71
C ALA A 31 -23.18 -15.98 -13.13
N PHE A 32 -22.58 -15.25 -12.18
CA PHE A 32 -21.42 -14.39 -12.44
C PHE A 32 -20.18 -15.18 -12.89
N VAL A 33 -19.91 -16.36 -12.32
CA VAL A 33 -18.77 -17.19 -12.76
C VAL A 33 -19.00 -17.74 -14.17
N THR A 34 -20.24 -18.09 -14.54
CA THR A 34 -20.56 -18.63 -15.87
C THR A 34 -20.70 -17.56 -16.96
N ALA A 35 -21.15 -16.35 -16.61
CA ALA A 35 -21.47 -15.27 -17.55
C ALA A 35 -20.62 -14.02 -17.34
N GLY A 36 -19.66 -14.04 -16.41
CA GLY A 36 -18.91 -12.86 -15.97
C GLY A 36 -18.13 -12.20 -17.10
N SER A 37 -17.60 -12.97 -18.04
CA SER A 37 -16.94 -12.41 -19.22
C SER A 37 -17.89 -11.57 -20.09
N SER A 38 -19.14 -12.02 -20.29
CA SER A 38 -20.13 -11.28 -21.10
C SER A 38 -20.77 -10.10 -20.38
N LEU A 39 -20.84 -10.13 -19.04
CA LEU A 39 -21.30 -8.97 -18.26
C LEU A 39 -20.24 -7.85 -18.21
N VAL A 40 -18.95 -8.20 -18.21
CA VAL A 40 -17.85 -7.23 -18.24
C VAL A 40 -17.76 -6.54 -19.62
N ASP A 41 -18.04 -7.24 -20.72
CA ASP A 41 -18.12 -6.65 -22.06
C ASP A 41 -19.26 -5.61 -22.21
N LEU A 42 -20.34 -5.71 -21.42
CA LEU A 42 -21.46 -4.74 -21.43
C LEU A 42 -21.09 -3.38 -20.82
N ILE A 43 -20.03 -3.32 -20.01
CA ILE A 43 -19.54 -2.09 -19.35
C ILE A 43 -18.59 -1.32 -20.29
N GLY A 44 -18.29 -1.89 -21.46
CA GLY A 44 -17.27 -1.39 -22.38
C GLY A 44 -15.89 -1.86 -21.94
N GLN A 45 -15.08 -2.28 -22.90
CA GLN A 45 -13.67 -2.54 -22.65
C GLN A 45 -13.04 -1.17 -22.35
N ASN A 46 -12.54 -0.99 -21.12
CA ASN A 46 -11.63 0.11 -20.86
C ASN A 46 -10.52 0.00 -21.90
N PRO A 47 -10.11 1.10 -22.56
CA PRO A 47 -9.00 1.05 -23.49
C PRO A 47 -7.82 0.38 -22.78
N PRO A 48 -7.08 -0.50 -23.47
CA PRO A 48 -5.91 -1.14 -22.89
C PRO A 48 -5.04 -0.03 -22.31
N GLN A 49 -4.56 -0.23 -21.09
CA GLN A 49 -3.69 0.77 -20.47
C GLN A 49 -2.46 0.93 -21.36
N ALA A 50 -1.88 2.13 -21.36
CA ALA A 50 -0.66 2.36 -22.11
C ALA A 50 0.42 1.37 -21.66
N ASP A 51 1.25 0.96 -22.61
CA ASP A 51 2.35 0.03 -22.45
C ASP A 51 3.54 0.69 -21.73
N GLU A 52 3.24 1.26 -20.57
CA GLU A 52 4.13 2.00 -19.70
C GLU A 52 4.73 1.05 -18.64
N PHE A 53 6.00 1.26 -18.34
CA PHE A 53 6.64 0.62 -17.21
C PHE A 53 6.31 1.35 -15.92
N ASP A 54 6.29 0.62 -14.81
CA ASP A 54 6.17 1.19 -13.48
C ASP A 54 7.58 1.28 -12.86
N VAL A 55 8.11 2.50 -12.78
CA VAL A 55 9.44 2.78 -12.21
C VAL A 55 9.33 2.73 -10.69
N ARG A 56 9.97 1.71 -10.09
CA ARG A 56 9.84 1.45 -8.64
C ARG A 56 10.88 2.11 -7.78
N ARG A 57 12.09 2.21 -8.32
CA ARG A 57 13.26 2.62 -7.57
C ARG A 57 14.33 3.05 -8.56
N VAL A 58 14.83 4.25 -8.40
CA VAL A 58 16.04 4.74 -9.04
C VAL A 58 17.12 4.80 -7.96
N GLN A 59 18.25 4.17 -8.21
CA GLN A 59 19.39 4.16 -7.30
C GLN A 59 20.58 4.79 -8.00
N PHE A 60 21.23 5.69 -7.29
CA PHE A 60 22.42 6.39 -7.75
C PHE A 60 23.63 5.79 -7.05
N GLU A 61 24.54 5.22 -7.83
CA GLU A 61 25.82 4.69 -7.37
C GLU A 61 26.94 5.38 -8.16
N PRO A 62 28.17 5.50 -7.64
CA PRO A 62 29.24 6.20 -8.34
C PRO A 62 29.46 5.69 -9.77
N GLY A 63 29.15 6.51 -10.77
CA GLY A 63 29.30 6.19 -12.20
C GLY A 63 28.20 5.33 -12.83
N GLU A 64 27.12 5.01 -12.10
CA GLU A 64 25.97 4.29 -12.65
C GLU A 64 24.63 4.68 -12.02
N ILE A 65 23.57 4.60 -12.82
CA ILE A 65 22.18 4.74 -12.39
C ILE A 65 21.50 3.38 -12.54
N ARG A 66 20.89 2.87 -11.48
CA ARG A 66 20.15 1.60 -11.48
C ARG A 66 18.66 1.85 -11.33
N VAL A 67 17.90 1.54 -12.38
CA VAL A 67 16.45 1.75 -12.44
C VAL A 67 15.72 0.41 -12.37
N ARG A 68 14.92 0.20 -11.33
CA ARG A 68 14.05 -0.97 -11.22
C ARG A 68 12.70 -0.68 -11.85
N VAL A 69 12.41 -1.36 -12.93
CA VAL A 69 11.14 -1.27 -13.65
C VAL A 69 10.30 -2.52 -13.41
N THR A 70 8.97 -2.36 -13.40
CA THR A 70 8.01 -3.46 -13.28
C THR A 70 6.97 -3.35 -14.38
N ASN A 71 6.53 -4.48 -14.95
CA ASN A 71 5.40 -4.48 -15.88
C ASN A 71 4.07 -4.52 -15.11
N PRO A 72 3.25 -3.45 -15.12
CA PRO A 72 1.93 -3.45 -14.49
C PRO A 72 0.84 -4.16 -15.33
N GLN A 73 1.10 -4.38 -16.63
CA GLN A 73 0.15 -4.89 -17.61
C GLN A 73 0.03 -6.42 -17.58
N THR A 74 -1.01 -6.91 -18.24
CA THR A 74 -1.24 -8.36 -18.36
C THR A 74 -0.37 -8.99 -19.43
N ASP A 75 -0.17 -8.27 -20.53
CA ASP A 75 0.66 -8.69 -21.65
C ASP A 75 2.14 -8.46 -21.37
N ASP A 76 2.99 -9.22 -22.06
CA ASP A 76 4.45 -9.11 -21.92
C ASP A 76 4.95 -7.79 -22.52
N LEU A 77 5.79 -7.08 -21.75
CA LEU A 77 6.34 -5.78 -22.15
C LEU A 77 7.86 -5.87 -22.27
N SER A 78 8.44 -5.40 -23.38
CA SER A 78 9.89 -5.42 -23.61
C SER A 78 10.50 -4.03 -23.53
N ILE A 79 11.67 -3.92 -22.91
CA ILE A 79 12.46 -2.69 -22.85
C ILE A 79 13.15 -2.50 -24.21
N ALA A 80 13.00 -1.31 -24.81
CA ALA A 80 13.56 -0.99 -26.13
C ALA A 80 14.73 0.00 -26.04
N SER A 81 14.57 1.08 -25.29
CA SER A 81 15.59 2.11 -25.09
C SER A 81 15.45 2.78 -23.73
N VAL A 82 16.51 3.45 -23.31
CA VAL A 82 16.59 4.20 -22.07
C VAL A 82 17.18 5.56 -22.37
N THR A 83 16.57 6.60 -21.80
CA THR A 83 16.99 7.99 -21.93
C THR A 83 17.38 8.55 -20.56
N VAL A 84 18.41 9.39 -20.54
CA VAL A 84 18.78 10.20 -19.37
C VAL A 84 18.89 11.64 -19.86
N ASP A 85 18.12 12.55 -19.29
CA ASP A 85 18.01 13.96 -19.72
C ASP A 85 17.76 14.09 -21.23
N ASP A 86 16.76 13.35 -21.74
CA ASP A 86 16.37 13.24 -23.15
C ASP A 86 17.45 12.66 -24.10
N ALA A 87 18.59 12.21 -23.57
CA ALA A 87 19.64 11.57 -24.36
C ALA A 87 19.52 10.05 -24.29
N ILE A 88 19.52 9.39 -25.46
CA ILE A 88 19.57 7.92 -25.53
C ILE A 88 20.96 7.45 -25.08
N VAL A 89 20.99 6.63 -24.03
CA VAL A 89 22.22 6.14 -23.41
C VAL A 89 22.35 4.63 -23.55
N PRO A 90 23.58 4.07 -23.55
CA PRO A 90 23.77 2.64 -23.43
C PRO A 90 23.23 2.15 -22.07
N PHE A 91 22.65 0.95 -22.05
CA PHE A 91 22.16 0.33 -20.83
C PHE A 91 22.41 -1.18 -20.87
N GLU A 92 22.52 -1.78 -19.69
CA GLU A 92 22.48 -3.22 -19.48
C GLU A 92 21.25 -3.58 -18.66
N VAL A 93 20.74 -4.80 -18.85
CA VAL A 93 19.57 -5.28 -18.09
C VAL A 93 20.01 -6.46 -17.24
N ASP A 94 19.96 -6.28 -15.91
CA ASP A 94 20.15 -7.36 -14.96
C ASP A 94 18.83 -8.14 -14.81
N GLY A 95 18.66 -9.13 -15.68
CA GLY A 95 17.48 -9.98 -15.76
C GLY A 95 16.98 -10.21 -17.18
N SER A 96 15.65 -10.32 -17.34
CA SER A 96 15.01 -10.42 -18.66
C SER A 96 14.66 -9.03 -19.18
N ALA A 97 14.95 -8.76 -20.46
CA ALA A 97 14.50 -7.54 -21.15
C ALA A 97 12.98 -7.56 -21.44
N THR A 98 12.39 -8.75 -21.51
CA THR A 98 10.94 -8.96 -21.66
C THR A 98 10.34 -9.33 -20.31
N LEU A 99 9.43 -8.51 -19.82
CA LEU A 99 8.79 -8.62 -18.51
C LEU A 99 7.35 -9.09 -18.67
N GLY A 100 7.04 -10.26 -18.14
CA GLY A 100 5.64 -10.66 -17.95
C GLY A 100 4.96 -9.90 -16.81
N ARG A 101 3.66 -10.12 -16.63
CA ARG A 101 2.83 -9.42 -15.63
C ARG A 101 3.46 -9.40 -14.23
N LEU A 102 3.59 -8.20 -13.66
CA LEU A 102 4.17 -7.90 -12.33
C LEU A 102 5.60 -8.40 -12.14
N ARG A 103 6.33 -8.71 -13.23
CA ARG A 103 7.75 -9.02 -13.18
C ARG A 103 8.55 -7.73 -13.22
N SER A 104 9.64 -7.73 -12.47
CA SER A 104 10.58 -6.61 -12.41
C SER A 104 11.94 -7.00 -12.96
N SER A 105 12.64 -6.03 -13.53
CA SER A 105 14.05 -6.13 -13.90
C SER A 105 14.77 -4.84 -13.54
N THR A 106 16.09 -4.90 -13.44
CA THR A 106 16.91 -3.72 -13.10
C THR A 106 17.71 -3.32 -14.33
N ILE A 107 17.53 -2.09 -14.76
CA ILE A 107 18.28 -1.46 -15.83
C ILE A 107 19.50 -0.80 -15.19
N VAL A 108 20.70 -1.11 -15.68
CA VAL A 108 21.96 -0.54 -15.25
C VAL A 108 22.45 0.40 -16.34
N ILE A 109 22.58 1.68 -16.01
CA ILE A 109 22.95 2.74 -16.94
C ILE A 109 24.31 3.28 -16.51
N PRO A 110 25.41 3.01 -17.23
CA PRO A 110 26.71 3.61 -16.95
C PRO A 110 26.65 5.11 -17.28
N TYR A 111 26.42 5.94 -16.26
CA TYR A 111 26.24 7.38 -16.38
C TYR A 111 26.87 8.09 -15.19
N GLU A 112 27.71 9.08 -15.49
CA GLU A 112 28.35 9.92 -14.48
C GLU A 112 27.40 11.05 -14.08
N TRP A 113 26.66 10.83 -13.00
CA TRP A 113 25.72 11.79 -12.45
C TRP A 113 26.40 12.73 -11.44
N VAL A 114 25.81 13.91 -11.27
CA VAL A 114 26.27 14.93 -10.32
C VAL A 114 25.28 14.98 -9.16
N ALA A 115 25.80 15.05 -7.93
CA ALA A 115 24.97 15.15 -6.74
C ALA A 115 24.16 16.45 -6.73
N ASP A 116 22.92 16.35 -6.28
CA ASP A 116 21.92 17.43 -6.19
C ASP A 116 21.46 18.02 -7.53
N ASP A 117 21.93 17.49 -8.66
CA ASP A 117 21.43 17.88 -9.98
C ASP A 117 20.10 17.16 -10.28
N PRO A 118 19.13 17.85 -10.91
CA PRO A 118 17.91 17.23 -11.39
C PRO A 118 18.25 16.34 -12.60
N ILE A 119 17.74 15.11 -12.59
CA ILE A 119 17.96 14.14 -13.66
C ILE A 119 16.63 13.52 -14.02
N THR A 120 16.35 13.41 -15.31
CA THR A 120 15.17 12.75 -15.83
C THR A 120 15.56 11.42 -16.46
N VAL A 121 14.91 10.33 -16.05
CA VAL A 121 15.15 9.00 -16.63
C VAL A 121 13.91 8.51 -17.36
N GLY A 122 14.04 8.26 -18.66
CA GLY A 122 13.00 7.69 -19.49
C GLY A 122 13.26 6.22 -19.84
N VAL A 123 12.23 5.40 -19.80
CA VAL A 123 12.27 4.00 -20.24
C VAL A 123 11.23 3.80 -21.33
N THR A 124 11.69 3.48 -22.54
CA THR A 124 10.84 3.25 -23.70
C THR A 124 10.56 1.77 -23.88
N SER A 125 9.29 1.41 -24.05
CA SER A 125 8.88 0.05 -24.39
C SER A 125 8.99 -0.25 -25.88
N SER A 126 8.89 -1.53 -26.24
CA SER A 126 8.91 -1.99 -27.64
C SER A 126 7.76 -1.45 -28.50
N THR A 127 6.69 -0.94 -27.87
CA THR A 127 5.58 -0.29 -28.57
C THR A 127 5.78 1.22 -28.75
N GLY A 128 6.91 1.76 -28.28
CA GLY A 128 7.30 3.16 -28.45
C GLY A 128 6.73 4.09 -27.39
N ILE A 129 6.11 3.55 -26.34
CA ILE A 129 5.62 4.34 -25.21
C ILE A 129 6.78 4.54 -24.23
N GLU A 130 7.00 5.79 -23.83
CA GLU A 130 8.05 6.17 -22.90
C GLU A 130 7.45 6.51 -21.53
N THR A 131 7.99 5.89 -20.48
CA THR A 131 7.72 6.25 -19.10
C THR A 131 8.86 7.12 -18.60
N ILE A 132 8.54 8.34 -18.17
CA ILE A 132 9.51 9.32 -17.68
C ILE A 132 9.38 9.45 -16.16
N GLU A 133 10.50 9.31 -15.46
CA GLU A 133 10.62 9.58 -14.02
C GLU A 133 11.55 10.78 -13.81
N GLU A 134 11.03 11.85 -13.23
CA GLU A 134 11.79 13.05 -12.90
C GLU A 134 12.35 12.93 -11.48
N ILE A 135 13.68 12.91 -11.35
CA ILE A 135 14.35 12.98 -10.06
C ILE A 135 14.80 14.42 -9.81
N PRO A 136 14.17 15.15 -8.88
CA PRO A 136 14.48 16.58 -8.68
C PRO A 136 15.86 16.85 -8.08
N ALA A 137 16.46 15.85 -7.42
CA ALA A 137 17.81 15.91 -6.88
C ALA A 137 18.40 14.50 -6.81
N ALA A 138 19.44 14.23 -7.60
CA ALA A 138 20.17 12.97 -7.57
C ALA A 138 21.04 12.88 -6.31
N VAL A 139 20.80 11.86 -5.49
CA VAL A 139 21.56 11.63 -4.25
C VAL A 139 22.03 10.18 -4.22
N GLU A 140 23.30 9.97 -3.84
CA GLU A 140 23.85 8.62 -3.68
C GLU A 140 22.95 7.81 -2.76
N THR A 141 22.52 6.64 -3.23
CA THR A 141 21.61 5.81 -2.45
C THR A 141 22.37 5.23 -1.26
N PRO A 142 22.02 5.59 0.00
CA PRO A 142 22.79 5.13 1.14
C PRO A 142 22.66 3.61 1.28
N GLY A 143 23.80 2.92 1.33
CA GLY A 143 23.84 1.50 1.66
C GLY A 143 23.42 1.25 3.11
N LEU A 144 22.96 0.01 3.39
CA LEU A 144 22.73 -0.47 4.75
C LEU A 144 24.06 -0.61 5.51
N THR A 145 24.54 0.50 6.06
CA THR A 145 25.76 0.54 6.87
C THR A 145 25.42 0.49 8.35
N GLY A 146 26.31 -0.05 9.20
CA GLY A 146 26.10 -0.08 10.65
C GLY A 146 25.86 1.31 11.26
N SER A 147 26.45 2.37 10.68
CA SER A 147 26.19 3.77 11.03
C SER A 147 24.77 4.20 10.68
N SER A 148 24.24 3.84 9.50
CA SER A 148 22.86 4.12 9.09
C SER A 148 21.86 3.44 10.04
N VAL A 149 22.11 2.17 10.39
CA VAL A 149 21.29 1.43 11.36
C VAL A 149 21.30 2.11 12.72
N LEU A 150 22.49 2.49 13.21
CA LEU A 150 22.62 3.21 14.48
C LEU A 150 21.90 4.57 14.43
N GLY A 151 22.01 5.30 13.32
CA GLY A 151 21.32 6.57 13.12
C GLY A 151 19.81 6.42 13.21
N TYR A 152 19.23 5.47 12.47
CA TYR A 152 17.79 5.18 12.56
C TYR A 152 17.38 4.67 13.94
N ALA A 153 18.21 3.88 14.61
CA ALA A 153 17.95 3.42 15.97
C ALA A 153 17.92 4.59 16.97
N ILE A 154 18.85 5.54 16.85
CA ILE A 154 18.87 6.76 17.67
C ILE A 154 17.63 7.61 17.40
N ILE A 155 17.27 7.81 16.13
CA ILE A 155 16.05 8.55 15.76
C ILE A 155 14.81 7.87 16.35
N GLY A 156 14.68 6.55 16.18
CA GLY A 156 13.57 5.78 16.74
C GLY A 156 13.51 5.87 18.28
N PHE A 157 14.67 5.85 18.95
CA PHE A 157 14.74 6.04 20.40
C PHE A 157 14.28 7.46 20.81
N LEU A 158 14.77 8.50 20.12
CA LEU A 158 14.44 9.90 20.43
C LEU A 158 12.97 10.25 20.14
N VAL A 159 12.37 9.68 19.10
CA VAL A 159 10.99 9.97 18.69
C VAL A 159 9.98 9.03 19.35
N GLY A 160 10.37 7.80 19.68
CA GLY A 160 9.47 6.79 20.27
C GLY A 160 9.64 6.63 21.77
N VAL A 161 10.83 6.22 22.23
CA VAL A 161 11.06 5.78 23.61
C VAL A 161 11.20 6.97 24.56
N LEU A 162 11.99 7.97 24.16
CA LEU A 162 12.31 9.11 25.01
C LEU A 162 11.06 9.93 25.40
N PRO A 163 10.11 10.27 24.49
CA PRO A 163 8.94 11.05 24.85
C PRO A 163 8.03 10.31 25.84
N VAL A 164 7.87 8.99 25.65
CA VAL A 164 7.11 8.15 26.59
C VAL A 164 7.79 8.11 27.95
N GLY A 165 9.11 7.90 27.98
CA GLY A 165 9.90 7.92 29.22
C GLY A 165 9.78 9.23 29.98
N LEU A 166 9.89 10.37 29.28
CA LEU A 166 9.71 11.71 29.86
C LEU A 166 8.28 11.90 30.40
N GLY A 167 7.26 11.41 29.69
CA GLY A 167 5.88 11.41 30.16
C GLY A 167 5.69 10.58 31.43
N LEU A 168 6.33 9.41 31.53
CA LEU A 168 6.29 8.56 32.73
C LEU A 168 7.00 9.20 33.93
N LEU A 169 8.07 9.96 33.72
CA LEU A 169 8.75 10.70 34.80
C LEU A 169 7.84 11.75 35.45
N TRP A 170 6.82 12.23 34.75
CA TRP A 170 5.82 13.16 35.30
C TRP A 170 4.72 12.49 36.12
N LEU A 171 4.65 11.15 36.17
CA LEU A 171 3.62 10.41 36.92
C LEU A 171 3.45 10.84 38.39
N PRO A 172 4.52 11.08 39.20
CA PRO A 172 4.36 11.50 40.59
C PRO A 172 3.64 12.83 40.74
N SER A 173 3.85 13.75 39.80
CA SER A 173 3.19 15.05 39.75
C SER A 173 1.74 14.92 39.29
N LEU A 174 1.50 14.14 38.22
CA LEU A 174 0.16 13.90 37.68
C LEU A 174 -0.78 13.24 38.70
N ARG A 175 -0.26 12.38 39.58
CA ARG A 175 -1.04 11.78 40.68
C ARG A 175 -1.63 12.78 41.67
N ARG A 176 -1.11 14.02 41.71
CA ARG A 176 -1.60 15.10 42.59
C ARG A 176 -2.58 16.04 41.89
N VAL A 177 -2.75 15.90 40.57
CA VAL A 177 -3.62 16.76 39.76
C VAL A 177 -5.08 16.40 40.00
N ARG A 178 -5.95 17.41 40.01
CA ARG A 178 -7.41 17.22 40.17
C ARG A 178 -7.98 16.44 38.98
N GLN A 179 -8.97 15.60 39.24
CA GLN A 179 -9.56 14.70 38.24
C GLN A 179 -10.09 15.42 36.99
N GLU A 180 -10.65 16.63 37.14
CA GLU A 180 -11.15 17.43 36.01
C GLU A 180 -10.06 17.73 34.95
N TRP A 181 -8.83 18.00 35.38
CA TRP A 181 -7.72 18.29 34.47
C TRP A 181 -7.20 17.02 33.80
N LEU A 182 -7.14 15.91 34.53
CA LEU A 182 -6.80 14.62 33.93
C LEU A 182 -7.81 14.24 32.84
N THR A 183 -9.11 14.42 33.09
CA THR A 183 -10.15 14.19 32.09
C THR A 183 -9.99 15.13 30.89
N ALA A 184 -9.67 16.41 31.11
CA ALA A 184 -9.42 17.37 30.03
C ALA A 184 -8.23 16.96 29.14
N PHE A 185 -7.11 16.54 29.73
CA PHE A 185 -5.95 16.05 28.97
C PHE A 185 -6.23 14.72 28.24
N MET A 186 -6.99 13.81 28.85
CA MET A 186 -7.42 12.57 28.19
C MET A 186 -8.37 12.84 27.02
N ALA A 187 -9.28 13.80 27.16
CA ALA A 187 -10.15 14.22 26.07
C ALA A 187 -9.35 14.89 24.93
N LEU A 188 -8.36 15.72 25.27
CA LEU A 188 -7.46 16.34 24.29
C LEU A 188 -6.64 15.29 23.53
N THR A 189 -6.05 14.33 24.22
CA THR A 189 -5.26 13.25 23.59
C THR A 189 -6.14 12.35 22.72
N ALA A 190 -7.34 11.99 23.19
CA ALA A 190 -8.31 11.26 22.37
C ALA A 190 -8.67 12.05 21.10
N GLY A 191 -8.93 13.36 21.23
CA GLY A 191 -9.21 14.23 20.09
C GLY A 191 -8.05 14.32 19.10
N LEU A 192 -6.82 14.49 19.60
CA LEU A 192 -5.62 14.55 18.76
C LEU A 192 -5.37 13.21 18.03
N LEU A 193 -5.56 12.08 18.72
CA LEU A 193 -5.44 10.75 18.11
C LEU A 193 -6.51 10.51 17.07
N SER A 194 -7.76 10.93 17.30
CA SER A 194 -8.83 10.87 16.30
C SER A 194 -8.51 11.75 15.08
N PHE A 195 -8.00 12.96 15.30
CA PHE A 195 -7.57 13.86 14.23
C PHE A 195 -6.48 13.21 13.37
N LEU A 196 -5.40 12.70 14.00
CA LEU A 196 -4.32 12.01 13.30
C LEU A 196 -4.82 10.76 12.54
N GLY A 197 -5.78 10.03 13.10
CA GLY A 197 -6.36 8.87 12.43
C GLY A 197 -7.14 9.23 11.16
N ILE A 198 -7.87 10.35 11.18
CA ILE A 198 -8.60 10.85 10.00
C ILE A 198 -7.63 11.39 8.95
N GLU A 199 -6.62 12.15 9.36
CA GLU A 199 -5.57 12.67 8.48
C GLU A 199 -4.82 11.52 7.79
N ALA A 200 -4.38 10.52 8.55
CA ALA A 200 -3.71 9.34 8.01
C ALA A 200 -4.60 8.54 7.04
N LEU A 201 -5.92 8.51 7.27
CA LEU A 201 -6.85 7.87 6.35
C LEU A 201 -6.95 8.61 5.01
N PHE A 202 -7.02 9.94 5.04
CA PHE A 202 -7.02 10.74 3.80
C PHE A 202 -5.70 10.63 3.05
N GLU A 203 -4.57 10.68 3.76
CA GLU A 203 -3.25 10.47 3.18
C GLU A 203 -3.14 9.08 2.52
N ALA A 204 -3.63 8.03 3.19
CA ALA A 204 -3.64 6.68 2.64
C ALA A 204 -4.45 6.60 1.33
N PHE A 205 -5.57 7.33 1.22
CA PHE A 205 -6.32 7.42 -0.04
C PHE A 205 -5.60 8.25 -1.10
N ALA A 206 -4.93 9.34 -0.73
CA ALA A 206 -4.14 10.14 -1.66
C ALA A 206 -2.99 9.31 -2.28
N LEU A 207 -2.35 8.46 -1.46
CA LEU A 207 -1.28 7.56 -1.89
C LEU A 207 -1.75 6.41 -2.78
N THR A 208 -3.06 6.16 -2.92
CA THR A 208 -3.56 5.09 -3.80
C THR A 208 -3.21 5.31 -5.27
N ALA A 209 -2.99 6.57 -5.68
CA ALA A 209 -2.56 6.90 -7.04
C ALA A 209 -1.13 6.40 -7.36
N ALA A 210 -0.28 6.24 -6.35
CA ALA A 210 1.07 5.70 -6.49
C ALA A 210 1.11 4.16 -6.46
N VAL A 211 -0.02 3.51 -6.16
CA VAL A 211 -0.12 2.05 -6.14
C VAL A 211 -0.52 1.57 -7.53
N PRO A 212 0.06 0.47 -8.04
CA PRO A 212 -0.32 -0.06 -9.35
C PRO A 212 -1.81 -0.37 -9.40
N GLY A 213 -2.44 -0.01 -10.52
CA GLY A 213 -3.87 -0.25 -10.74
C GLY A 213 -4.27 -1.72 -10.51
N ALA A 214 -3.35 -2.66 -10.74
CA ALA A 214 -3.53 -4.09 -10.52
C ALA A 214 -3.95 -4.49 -9.09
N PHE A 215 -3.66 -3.68 -8.07
CA PHE A 215 -3.97 -4.00 -6.67
C PHE A 215 -5.26 -3.35 -6.13
N GLY A 216 -5.89 -2.43 -6.88
CA GLY A 216 -7.12 -1.77 -6.46
C GLY A 216 -6.96 -0.92 -5.19
N GLY A 217 -6.22 0.18 -5.29
CA GLY A 217 -5.77 1.04 -4.17
C GLY A 217 -6.80 1.28 -3.05
N PRO A 218 -8.03 1.77 -3.32
CA PRO A 218 -9.04 1.98 -2.27
C PRO A 218 -9.39 0.71 -1.48
N GLY A 219 -9.40 -0.45 -2.14
CA GLY A 219 -9.64 -1.73 -1.50
C GLY A 219 -8.56 -2.11 -0.49
N LEU A 220 -7.29 -1.79 -0.78
CA LEU A 220 -6.18 -2.00 0.14
C LEU A 220 -6.29 -1.14 1.40
N VAL A 221 -6.69 0.13 1.26
CA VAL A 221 -6.90 1.04 2.40
C VAL A 221 -7.99 0.47 3.32
N LEU A 222 -9.14 0.07 2.74
CA LEU A 222 -10.25 -0.52 3.49
C LEU A 222 -9.86 -1.84 4.16
N LEU A 223 -9.11 -2.70 3.47
CA LEU A 223 -8.58 -3.93 4.03
C LEU A 223 -7.66 -3.64 5.22
N GLY A 224 -6.75 -2.65 5.09
CA GLY A 224 -5.85 -2.23 6.16
C GLY A 224 -6.58 -1.71 7.39
N VAL A 225 -7.63 -0.89 7.20
CA VAL A 225 -8.49 -0.39 8.29
C VAL A 225 -9.22 -1.56 8.97
N ALA A 226 -9.83 -2.47 8.20
CA ALA A 226 -10.53 -3.63 8.73
C ALA A 226 -9.59 -4.55 9.52
N LEU A 227 -8.40 -4.83 8.98
CA LEU A 227 -7.41 -5.68 9.61
C LEU A 227 -6.84 -5.05 10.88
N SER A 228 -6.59 -3.74 10.87
CA SER A 228 -6.18 -2.98 12.07
C SER A 228 -7.24 -3.06 13.17
N TYR A 229 -8.51 -2.80 12.83
CA TYR A 229 -9.63 -2.90 13.76
C TYR A 229 -9.80 -4.32 14.34
N LEU A 230 -9.77 -5.33 13.48
CA LEU A 230 -9.89 -6.73 13.89
C LEU A 230 -8.71 -7.16 14.77
N THR A 231 -7.50 -6.74 14.43
CA THR A 231 -6.28 -7.05 15.20
C THR A 231 -6.34 -6.39 16.57
N MET A 232 -6.68 -5.11 16.65
CA MET A 232 -6.87 -4.41 17.94
C MET A 232 -7.97 -5.05 18.78
N THR A 233 -9.10 -5.41 18.16
CA THR A 233 -10.20 -6.09 18.86
C THR A 233 -9.78 -7.46 19.37
N PHE A 234 -9.04 -8.23 18.58
CA PHE A 234 -8.49 -9.52 18.97
C PHE A 234 -7.51 -9.39 20.15
N LEU A 235 -6.56 -8.45 20.09
CA LEU A 235 -5.64 -8.20 21.21
C LEU A 235 -6.41 -7.75 22.46
N SER A 236 -7.35 -6.82 22.32
CA SER A 236 -8.18 -6.32 23.44
C SER A 236 -8.94 -7.45 24.13
N SER A 237 -9.58 -8.35 23.36
CA SER A 237 -10.29 -9.51 23.91
C SER A 237 -9.38 -10.58 24.52
N ARG A 238 -8.09 -10.62 24.17
CA ARG A 238 -7.12 -11.56 24.74
C ARG A 238 -6.51 -11.08 26.06
N PHE A 239 -6.36 -9.77 26.22
CA PHE A 239 -5.73 -9.13 27.39
C PHE A 239 -6.72 -8.48 28.36
N SER A 240 -8.02 -8.46 28.03
CA SER A 240 -9.10 -8.17 28.97
C SER A 240 -9.49 -9.39 29.80
#